data_AF-A0A0A1H1T0-F1
#
_entry.id   AF-A0A0A1H1T0-F1
#
_cell.length_a   1.000
_cell.length_b   1.000
_cell.length_c   1.000
_cell.angle_alpha   90.00
_cell.angle_beta   90.00
_cell.angle_gamma   90.00
#
_symmetry.space_group_name_H-M   'P 1'
#
loop_
_entity.id
_entity.type
_entity.pdbx_description
1 polymer ?
#
loop_
_entity_poly.entity_id
_entity_poly.type
_entity_poly.pdbx_seq_one_letter_code
_entity_poly.pdbx_strand_id
1 'polypeptide(L)'
;MLTRRFLLDHAETILKRTQRRTARIALLMIDLDRFKEINDAYGHAFGDAYLVTVVEACRKTLRDGDLMGRLGGDEFVIVLDDIDDVGLQAVAGRFRNAVRAGAISAPDGTILHPSISVGTALSDPASTVDSLLVAADAALYREKESRSATP
;
A
#
# COMPACT_ATOMS: atom_id res chain seq x y z
N MET A 1 6.82 -7.93 8.77
CA MET A 1 5.62 -7.09 8.58
C MET A 1 4.71 -7.24 9.77
N LEU A 2 3.86 -6.24 10.04
CA LEU A 2 2.85 -6.35 11.08
C LEU A 2 1.68 -7.22 10.60
N THR A 3 1.05 -7.96 11.51
CA THR A 3 -0.24 -8.63 11.24
C THR A 3 -1.35 -7.58 11.16
N ARG A 4 -2.44 -7.89 10.45
CA ARG A 4 -3.63 -7.02 10.39
C ARG A 4 -4.03 -6.49 11.76
N ARG A 5 -4.21 -7.40 12.74
CA ARG A 5 -4.65 -7.01 14.09
C ARG A 5 -3.71 -5.99 14.74
N PHE A 6 -2.40 -6.29 14.74
CA PHE A 6 -1.41 -5.43 15.38
C PHE A 6 -1.31 -4.07 14.71
N LEU A 7 -1.39 -4.02 13.38
CA LEU A 7 -1.39 -2.78 12.60
C LEU A 7 -2.57 -1.89 12.97
N LEU A 8 -3.78 -2.44 13.04
CA LEU A 8 -4.99 -1.67 13.34
C LEU A 8 -5.01 -1.17 14.78
N ASP A 9 -4.56 -1.99 15.74
CA ASP A 9 -4.43 -1.57 17.14
C ASP A 9 -3.44 -0.39 17.29
N HIS A 10 -2.32 -0.41 16.53
CA HIS A 10 -1.38 0.71 16.48
C HIS A 10 -1.96 1.93 15.75
N ALA A 11 -2.66 1.73 14.65
CA ALA A 11 -3.33 2.81 13.91
C ALA A 11 -4.33 3.57 14.81
N GLU A 12 -5.09 2.85 15.64
CA GLU A 12 -6.00 3.47 16.61
C GLU A 12 -5.24 4.35 17.62
N THR A 13 -4.09 3.87 18.08
CA THR A 13 -3.25 4.61 19.03
C THR A 13 -2.71 5.88 18.40
N ILE A 14 -2.23 5.81 17.15
CA ILE A 14 -1.74 6.98 16.41
C ILE A 14 -2.88 7.96 16.15
N LEU A 15 -4.04 7.50 15.68
CA LEU A 15 -5.22 8.34 15.42
C LEU A 15 -5.68 9.11 16.65
N LYS A 16 -5.79 8.43 17.80
CA LYS A 16 -6.14 9.07 19.09
C LYS A 16 -5.11 10.12 19.51
N ARG A 17 -3.83 9.92 19.19
CA ARG A 17 -2.75 10.85 19.51
C ARG A 17 -2.77 12.08 18.60
N THR A 18 -3.00 11.91 17.30
CA THR A 18 -2.99 13.00 16.31
C THR A 18 -4.20 13.91 16.41
N GLN A 19 -5.38 13.35 16.72
CA GLN A 19 -6.60 14.13 17.01
C GLN A 19 -6.40 15.17 18.12
N ARG A 20 -5.52 14.90 19.09
CA ARG A 20 -5.19 15.84 20.19
C ARG A 20 -4.22 16.96 19.79
N ARG A 21 -3.53 16.82 18.64
CA ARG A 21 -2.47 17.73 18.18
C ARG A 21 -2.84 18.47 16.90
N THR A 22 -4.09 18.37 16.45
CA THR A 22 -4.55 18.92 15.17
C THR A 22 -3.75 18.40 13.95
N ALA A 23 -3.12 17.23 14.11
CA ALA A 23 -2.43 16.51 13.04
C ALA A 23 -3.37 15.47 12.42
N ARG A 24 -2.99 14.94 11.25
CA ARG A 24 -3.77 13.93 10.53
C ARG A 24 -2.92 12.71 10.24
N ILE A 25 -3.55 11.55 10.23
CA ILE A 25 -2.97 10.32 9.71
C ILE A 25 -3.56 10.02 8.34
N ALA A 26 -2.85 9.26 7.53
CA ALA A 26 -3.40 8.65 6.34
C ALA A 26 -3.30 7.13 6.38
N LEU A 27 -4.28 6.48 5.77
CA LEU A 27 -4.26 5.05 5.52
C LEU A 27 -4.18 4.82 4.01
N LEU A 28 -3.30 3.92 3.60
CA LEU A 28 -3.15 3.50 2.22
C LEU A 28 -3.45 2.00 2.12
N MET A 29 -4.30 1.64 1.17
CA MET A 29 -4.52 0.25 0.77
C MET A 29 -3.74 0.01 -0.52
N ILE A 30 -2.89 -1.01 -0.52
CA ILE A 30 -2.01 -1.35 -1.64
C ILE A 30 -2.31 -2.76 -2.09
N ASP A 31 -2.35 -2.95 -3.40
CA ASP A 31 -2.53 -4.24 -4.05
C ASP A 31 -1.60 -4.36 -5.26
N LEU A 32 -1.06 -5.55 -5.48
CA LEU A 32 -0.16 -5.83 -6.61
C LEU A 32 -0.98 -6.11 -7.87
N ASP A 33 -0.75 -5.31 -8.90
CA ASP A 33 -1.49 -5.47 -10.15
C ASP A 33 -1.12 -6.82 -10.79
N ARG A 34 -2.14 -7.57 -11.23
CA ARG A 34 -2.00 -8.83 -11.99
C ARG A 34 -1.17 -9.91 -11.27
N PHE A 35 -1.10 -9.88 -9.93
CA PHE A 35 -0.28 -10.82 -9.16
C PHE A 35 -0.67 -12.29 -9.37
N LYS A 36 -1.97 -12.58 -9.56
CA LYS A 36 -2.44 -13.91 -9.92
C LYS A 36 -1.85 -14.38 -11.26
N GLU A 37 -1.82 -13.53 -12.27
CA GLU A 37 -1.26 -13.88 -13.58
C GLU A 37 0.25 -14.16 -13.50
N ILE A 38 0.98 -13.41 -12.65
CA ILE A 38 2.40 -13.70 -12.36
C ILE A 38 2.57 -15.08 -11.73
N ASN A 39 1.73 -15.43 -10.75
CA ASN A 39 1.76 -16.77 -10.13
C ASN A 39 1.43 -17.87 -11.14
N ASP A 40 0.42 -17.66 -11.98
CA ASP A 40 -0.01 -18.64 -12.98
C ASP A 40 1.04 -18.84 -14.08
N ALA A 41 1.79 -17.78 -14.44
CA ALA A 41 2.83 -17.84 -15.47
C ALA A 41 4.18 -18.40 -14.98
N TYR A 42 4.60 -18.03 -13.77
CA TYR A 42 5.97 -18.29 -13.28
C TYR A 42 6.03 -19.15 -12.01
N GLY A 43 4.87 -19.53 -11.47
CA GLY A 43 4.74 -20.33 -10.25
C GLY A 43 4.86 -19.52 -8.97
N HIS A 44 4.32 -20.08 -7.89
CA HIS A 44 4.27 -19.43 -6.57
C HIS A 44 5.64 -19.05 -6.00
N ALA A 45 6.69 -19.83 -6.28
CA ALA A 45 8.04 -19.50 -5.82
C ALA A 45 8.55 -18.18 -6.41
N PHE A 46 8.25 -17.91 -7.69
CA PHE A 46 8.57 -16.63 -8.31
C PHE A 46 7.63 -15.53 -7.82
N GLY A 47 6.33 -15.83 -7.66
CA GLY A 47 5.37 -14.90 -7.07
C GLY A 47 5.78 -14.41 -5.68
N ASP A 48 6.32 -15.29 -4.83
CA ASP A 48 6.85 -14.91 -3.52
C ASP A 48 8.05 -13.96 -3.63
N ALA A 49 8.99 -14.22 -4.56
CA ALA A 49 10.12 -13.34 -4.81
C ALA A 49 9.69 -11.97 -5.39
N TYR A 50 8.68 -11.97 -6.26
CA TYR A 50 8.05 -10.78 -6.80
C TYR A 50 7.40 -9.94 -5.69
N LEU A 51 6.64 -10.59 -4.79
CA LEU A 51 6.02 -9.94 -3.64
C LEU A 51 7.07 -9.33 -2.70
N VAL A 52 8.14 -10.06 -2.40
CA VAL A 52 9.25 -9.54 -1.58
C VAL A 52 9.87 -8.30 -2.22
N THR A 53 10.05 -8.29 -3.53
CA THR A 53 10.60 -7.13 -4.26
C THR A 53 9.73 -5.88 -4.10
N VAL A 54 8.41 -6.04 -4.27
CA VAL A 54 7.43 -4.96 -4.08
C VAL A 54 7.46 -4.43 -2.64
N VAL A 55 7.43 -5.35 -1.67
CA VAL A 55 7.46 -5.02 -0.24
C VAL A 55 8.71 -4.24 0.14
N GLU A 56 9.88 -4.66 -0.33
CA GLU A 56 11.14 -4.00 -0.02
C GLU A 56 11.24 -2.61 -0.67
N ALA A 57 10.68 -2.44 -1.88
CA ALA A 57 10.56 -1.12 -2.51
C ALA A 57 9.65 -0.17 -1.70
N CYS A 58 8.51 -0.65 -1.22
CA CYS A 58 7.62 0.12 -0.35
C CYS A 58 8.33 0.48 0.97
N ARG A 59 8.97 -0.49 1.62
CA ARG A 59 9.67 -0.27 2.90
C ARG A 59 10.74 0.80 2.84
N LYS A 60 11.54 0.83 1.77
CA LYS A 60 12.58 1.86 1.57
C LYS A 60 12.03 3.28 1.40
N THR A 61 10.72 3.41 1.13
CA THR A 61 10.04 4.70 0.94
C THR A 61 9.38 5.20 2.22
N LEU A 62 9.22 4.34 3.23
CA LEU A 62 8.64 4.69 4.53
C LEU A 62 9.64 5.47 5.40
N ARG A 63 9.14 6.43 6.18
CA ARG A 63 9.91 7.09 7.24
C ARG A 63 9.74 6.35 8.57
N ASP A 64 10.59 6.70 9.52
CA ASP A 64 10.43 6.26 10.90
C ASP A 64 9.06 6.69 11.45
N GLY A 65 8.35 5.73 12.03
CA GLY A 65 7.00 5.92 12.58
C GLY A 65 5.86 5.54 11.63
N ASP A 66 6.10 5.43 10.32
CA ASP A 66 5.11 4.86 9.41
C ASP A 66 5.00 3.34 9.66
N LEU A 67 3.79 2.79 9.49
CA LEU A 67 3.53 1.37 9.71
C LEU A 67 3.15 0.69 8.41
N MET A 68 3.58 -0.56 8.24
CA MET A 68 3.16 -1.41 7.13
C MET A 68 2.78 -2.81 7.64
N GLY A 69 1.60 -3.26 7.26
CA GLY A 69 1.12 -4.61 7.55
C GLY A 69 0.50 -5.27 6.33
N ARG A 70 0.46 -6.60 6.35
CA ARG A 70 -0.15 -7.42 5.29
C ARG A 70 -1.56 -7.82 5.72
N LEU A 71 -2.55 -7.62 4.85
CA LEU A 71 -3.93 -8.02 5.08
C LEU A 71 -4.25 -9.38 4.47
N GLY A 72 -3.72 -9.64 3.27
CA GLY A 72 -4.01 -10.83 2.47
C GLY A 72 -2.82 -11.30 1.65
N GLY A 73 -3.10 -12.00 0.54
CA GLY A 73 -2.07 -12.52 -0.37
C GLY A 73 -1.19 -11.39 -0.94
N ASP A 74 -1.81 -10.47 -1.66
CA ASP A 74 -1.20 -9.33 -2.35
C ASP A 74 -1.60 -7.97 -1.77
N GLU A 75 -2.41 -7.97 -0.72
CA GLU A 75 -2.95 -6.76 -0.10
C GLU A 75 -2.16 -6.31 1.13
N PHE A 76 -1.81 -5.02 1.15
CA PHE A 76 -1.06 -4.37 2.22
C PHE A 76 -1.74 -3.09 2.67
N VAL A 77 -1.59 -2.78 3.96
CA VAL A 77 -1.99 -1.48 4.52
C VAL A 77 -0.77 -0.75 5.03
N ILE A 78 -0.71 0.54 4.71
CA ILE A 78 0.26 1.48 5.25
C ILE A 78 -0.46 2.56 6.05
N VAL A 79 0.10 2.93 7.19
CA VAL A 79 -0.37 4.04 8.03
C VAL A 79 0.74 5.09 8.08
N LEU A 80 0.41 6.31 7.67
CA LEU A 80 1.31 7.46 7.70
C LEU A 80 0.87 8.42 8.81
N ASP A 81 1.79 8.81 9.68
CA ASP A 81 1.53 9.74 10.79
C ASP A 81 1.93 11.18 10.42
N ASP A 82 1.16 12.18 10.80
CA ASP A 82 1.48 13.60 10.51
C ASP A 82 1.70 13.87 9.01
N ILE A 83 0.60 13.84 8.26
CA ILE A 83 0.60 14.07 6.81
C ILE A 83 -0.63 14.86 6.37
N ASP A 84 -0.48 15.64 5.29
CA ASP A 84 -1.58 16.32 4.61
C ASP A 84 -1.91 15.66 3.27
N ASP A 85 -2.91 16.20 2.57
CA ASP A 85 -3.38 15.62 1.30
C ASP A 85 -2.29 15.65 0.20
N VAL A 86 -1.57 16.78 0.10
CA VAL A 86 -0.49 16.95 -0.89
C VAL A 86 0.64 15.96 -0.62
N GLY A 87 1.07 15.84 0.63
CA GLY A 87 2.08 14.88 1.07
C GLY A 87 1.63 13.44 0.83
N LEU A 88 0.36 13.12 1.10
CA LEU A 88 -0.22 11.80 0.89
C LEU A 88 -0.17 11.39 -0.59
N GLN A 89 -0.61 12.26 -1.50
CA GLN A 89 -0.55 11.99 -2.93
C GLN A 89 0.90 11.85 -3.43
N ALA A 90 1.81 12.69 -2.90
CA ALA A 90 3.23 12.58 -3.22
C ALA A 90 3.83 11.24 -2.74
N VAL A 91 3.49 10.78 -1.54
CA VAL A 91 3.93 9.47 -1.01
C VAL A 91 3.38 8.33 -1.87
N ALA A 92 2.09 8.36 -2.22
CA ALA A 92 1.47 7.34 -3.08
C ALA A 92 2.16 7.27 -4.46
N GLY A 93 2.49 8.42 -5.05
CA GLY A 93 3.28 8.49 -6.29
C GLY A 93 4.70 7.90 -6.13
N ARG A 94 5.38 8.19 -5.01
CA ARG A 94 6.70 7.61 -4.73
C ARG A 94 6.65 6.10 -4.58
N PHE A 95 5.64 5.53 -3.92
CA PHE A 95 5.49 4.07 -3.84
C PHE A 95 5.35 3.45 -5.21
N ARG A 96 4.46 3.97 -6.07
CA ARG A 96 4.28 3.46 -7.44
C ARG A 96 5.59 3.49 -8.23
N ASN A 97 6.35 4.59 -8.13
CA ASN A 97 7.62 4.74 -8.82
C ASN A 97 8.72 3.81 -8.28
N ALA A 98 8.84 3.71 -6.95
CA ALA A 98 9.82 2.84 -6.31
C ALA A 98 9.58 1.37 -6.65
N VAL A 99 8.32 0.93 -6.64
CA VAL A 99 7.93 -0.42 -7.02
C VAL A 99 8.23 -0.70 -8.49
N ARG A 100 7.88 0.23 -9.39
CA ARG A 100 8.18 0.09 -10.83
C ARG A 100 9.68 0.03 -11.15
N ALA A 101 10.49 0.72 -10.36
CA ALA A 101 11.94 0.68 -10.48
C ALA A 101 12.56 -0.64 -9.99
N GLY A 102 11.85 -1.42 -9.16
CA GLY A 102 12.27 -2.72 -8.65
C GLY A 102 12.14 -3.84 -9.69
N ALA A 103 12.83 -3.70 -10.82
CA ALA A 103 12.80 -4.71 -11.88
C ALA A 103 13.32 -6.07 -11.40
N ILE A 104 12.66 -7.15 -11.82
CA ILE A 104 13.00 -8.53 -11.44
C ILE A 104 13.05 -9.40 -12.70
N SER A 105 14.06 -10.28 -12.78
CA SER A 105 14.20 -11.22 -13.89
C SER A 105 13.39 -12.49 -13.61
N ALA A 106 12.46 -12.80 -14.51
CA ALA A 106 11.66 -14.01 -14.49
C ALA A 106 12.48 -15.25 -14.92
N PRO A 107 12.03 -16.47 -14.60
CA PRO A 107 12.74 -17.71 -14.96
C PRO A 107 13.02 -17.90 -16.45
N ASP A 108 12.21 -17.29 -17.32
CA ASP A 108 12.37 -17.30 -18.78
C ASP A 108 13.32 -16.21 -19.31
N GLY A 109 13.91 -15.40 -18.42
CA GLY A 109 14.79 -14.28 -18.75
C GLY A 109 14.07 -12.95 -18.99
N THR A 110 12.74 -12.92 -18.97
CA THR A 110 11.96 -11.68 -19.11
C THR A 110 12.22 -10.74 -17.93
N ILE A 111 12.43 -9.45 -18.20
CA ILE A 111 12.52 -8.43 -17.14
C ILE A 111 11.14 -7.86 -16.86
N LEU A 112 10.63 -8.10 -15.66
CA LEU A 112 9.34 -7.60 -15.21
C LEU A 112 9.53 -6.35 -14.35
N HIS A 113 8.65 -5.37 -14.57
CA HIS A 113 8.56 -4.17 -13.76
C HIS A 113 7.28 -4.23 -12.94
N PRO A 114 7.39 -4.45 -11.61
CA PRO A 114 6.20 -4.56 -10.80
C PRO A 114 5.35 -3.29 -10.81
N SER A 115 4.04 -3.43 -10.68
CA SER A 115 3.14 -2.30 -10.48
C SER A 115 2.14 -2.59 -9.37
N ILE A 116 1.68 -1.51 -8.75
CA ILE A 116 0.72 -1.53 -7.65
C ILE A 116 -0.36 -0.49 -7.88
N SER A 117 -1.55 -0.81 -7.40
CA SER A 117 -2.65 0.13 -7.20
C SER A 117 -2.67 0.56 -5.72
N VAL A 118 -2.98 1.83 -5.46
CA VAL A 118 -2.88 2.48 -4.13
C VAL A 118 -4.11 3.34 -3.85
N GLY A 119 -5.04 2.81 -3.07
CA GLY A 119 -6.13 3.57 -2.48
C GLY A 119 -5.65 4.39 -1.28
N THR A 120 -6.12 5.63 -1.13
CA THR A 120 -5.70 6.53 -0.05
C THR A 120 -6.90 7.10 0.69
N ALA A 121 -6.76 7.28 2.01
CA ALA A 121 -7.72 7.98 2.85
C ALA A 121 -6.97 8.83 3.89
N LEU A 122 -7.38 10.09 4.04
CA LEU A 122 -6.84 11.03 5.02
C LEU A 122 -7.85 11.22 6.16
N SER A 123 -7.37 11.21 7.41
CA SER A 123 -8.24 11.38 8.57
C SER A 123 -8.76 12.80 8.74
N ASP A 124 -10.01 12.90 9.17
CA ASP A 124 -10.63 14.07 9.74
C ASP A 124 -10.88 13.88 11.27
N PRO A 125 -11.37 14.90 12.00
CA PRO A 125 -11.61 14.79 13.43
C PRO A 125 -12.62 13.73 13.86
N ALA A 126 -13.51 13.29 12.95
CA ALA A 126 -14.56 12.31 13.23
C ALA A 126 -14.17 10.88 12.78
N SER A 127 -13.03 10.74 12.11
CA SER A 127 -12.59 9.48 11.53
C SER A 127 -12.30 8.42 12.59
N THR A 128 -12.62 7.17 12.24
CA THR A 128 -12.15 5.97 12.94
C THR A 128 -11.20 5.20 12.02
N VAL A 129 -10.44 4.25 12.59
CA VAL A 129 -9.58 3.38 11.75
C VAL A 129 -10.43 2.59 10.74
N ASP A 130 -11.61 2.11 11.16
CA ASP A 130 -12.52 1.39 10.27
C ASP A 130 -13.06 2.28 9.14
N SER A 131 -13.42 3.53 9.42
CA SER A 131 -13.87 4.46 8.36
C SER A 131 -12.76 4.76 7.37
N LEU A 132 -11.51 4.87 7.83
CA LEU A 132 -10.33 5.07 6.98
C LEU A 132 -10.03 3.86 6.12
N LEU A 133 -10.15 2.65 6.67
CA LEU A 133 -10.01 1.41 5.90
C LEU A 133 -11.03 1.34 4.78
N VAL A 134 -12.31 1.58 5.08
CA VAL A 134 -13.39 1.57 4.08
C VAL A 134 -13.14 2.62 3.00
N ALA A 135 -12.72 3.83 3.38
CA ALA A 135 -12.43 4.89 2.42
C ALA A 135 -11.22 4.58 1.52
N ALA A 136 -10.15 4.01 2.09
CA ALA A 136 -8.94 3.64 1.34
C ALA A 136 -9.21 2.47 0.40
N ASP A 137 -9.99 1.48 0.84
CA ASP A 137 -10.41 0.35 0.01
C ASP A 137 -11.27 0.80 -1.18
N ALA A 138 -12.27 1.65 -0.93
CA ALA A 138 -13.08 2.23 -2.00
C ALA A 138 -12.24 3.07 -2.99
N ALA A 139 -11.20 3.76 -2.51
CA ALA A 139 -10.27 4.48 -3.38
C ALA A 139 -9.39 3.52 -4.21
N LEU A 140 -8.95 2.41 -3.64
CA LEU A 140 -8.19 1.38 -4.34
C LEU A 140 -9.02 0.77 -5.46
N TYR A 141 -10.27 0.42 -5.15
CA TYR A 141 -11.21 -0.12 -6.13
C TYR A 141 -11.37 0.83 -7.34
N ARG A 142 -11.60 2.13 -7.08
CA ARG A 142 -11.69 3.14 -8.15
C ARG A 142 -10.40 3.25 -8.99
N GLU A 143 -9.23 3.15 -8.35
CA GLU A 143 -7.96 3.16 -9.10
C GLU A 143 -7.85 1.93 -10.02
N LYS A 144 -8.18 0.73 -9.52
CA LYS A 144 -8.15 -0.50 -10.31
C LYS A 144 -9.12 -0.45 -11.50
N GLU A 145 -10.32 0.10 -11.32
CA GLU A 145 -11.28 0.30 -12.42
C GLU A 145 -10.74 1.26 -13.49
N SER A 146 -10.13 2.38 -13.07
CA SER A 146 -9.56 3.35 -14.01
C SER A 146 -8.40 2.78 -14.85
N ARG A 147 -7.62 1.86 -14.26
CA ARG A 147 -6.49 1.19 -14.93
C ARG A 147 -6.96 0.07 -15.86
N SER A 148 -8.01 -0.64 -15.48
CA SER A 148 -8.64 -1.64 -16.37
C SER A 148 -9.32 -0.99 -17.58
N ALA A 149 -9.70 0.29 -17.47
CA ALA A 149 -10.33 1.07 -18.55
C ALA A 149 -9.33 1.75 -19.50
N THR A 150 -8.01 1.66 -19.25
CA THR A 150 -6.99 2.20 -20.15
C THR A 150 -6.34 1.04 -20.94
N PRO A 151 -6.64 0.91 -22.25
CA PRO A 151 -6.10 -0.15 -23.09
C PRO A 151 -4.59 -0.01 -23.37
#